data_AF-A0A7Z1HQR1-F1
#
_entry.id   AF-A0A7Z1HQR1-F1
#
_cell.length_a   1.000
_cell.length_b   1.000
_cell.length_c   1.000
_cell.angle_alpha   90.00
_cell.angle_beta   90.00
_cell.angle_gamma   90.00
#
_symmetry.space_group_name_H-M   'P 1'
#
loop_
_entity.id
_entity.type
_entity.pdbx_description
1 polymer ?
#
loop_
_entity_poly.entity_id
_entity_poly.type
_entity_poly.pdbx_seq_one_letter_code
_entity_poly.pdbx_strand_id
1 'polypeptide(L)'
;YLLAIQNAPVPGKSALKAVQLRLDQNSSDPIFATRQMAKTLPAPLNRWVGKLADQAWHVVMVEAVHYMEVDWRDNVVKPFNEQLADNYPFNPRSQSDASLDAFERFFKPNGVLDTFYQQNLRLFMENDLSLEDGDNNVIIREDVREQLDTAQEIREAFFSRQNGLGAQFAVETVSLSGNKRRSVLNLDGQLVDYSQGRNYTAHLVWPNNMREGNESKLTLIGVSGGAPRSISFSGPWAQFRLFGAGQLTGVQEGTFSVRFNVDGGAMVYRVHTDTEDNPFTGGLFSQFRLPDTLY
;
A
#
# COMPACT_ATOMS: atom_id res chain seq x y z
N TYR A 1 22.86 23.63 22.95
CA TYR A 1 21.71 22.98 22.29
C TYR A 1 21.94 22.86 20.79
N LEU A 2 21.86 23.95 20.01
CA LEU A 2 22.07 23.91 18.55
C LEU A 2 23.44 23.32 18.14
N LEU A 3 24.51 23.63 18.87
CA LEU A 3 25.83 23.02 18.65
C LEU A 3 25.82 21.49 18.79
N ALA A 4 24.97 20.93 19.66
CA ALA A 4 24.87 19.48 19.81
C ALA A 4 24.17 18.83 18.60
N ILE A 5 23.22 19.53 17.98
CA ILE A 5 22.60 19.11 16.72
C ILE A 5 23.62 19.20 15.59
N GLN A 6 24.29 20.35 15.45
CA GLN A 6 25.28 20.59 14.39
C GLN A 6 26.46 19.62 14.44
N ASN A 7 26.94 19.27 15.62
CA ASN A 7 28.09 18.39 15.81
C ASN A 7 27.71 16.90 15.88
N ALA A 8 26.43 16.56 15.74
CA ALA A 8 26.02 15.16 15.71
C ALA A 8 26.55 14.47 14.44
N PRO A 9 26.78 13.13 14.47
CA PRO A 9 27.22 12.39 13.29
C PRO A 9 26.28 12.54 12.08
N VAL A 10 24.98 12.70 12.36
CA VAL A 10 23.93 13.01 11.37
C VAL A 10 23.09 14.17 11.92
N PRO A 11 23.43 15.42 11.57
CA PRO A 11 22.75 16.62 12.11
C PRO A 11 21.24 16.59 11.89
N GLY A 12 20.81 16.28 10.67
CA GLY A 12 19.43 15.98 10.29
C GLY A 12 18.64 15.09 11.25
N LYS A 13 19.19 13.90 11.58
CA LYS A 13 18.56 12.97 12.51
C LYS A 13 18.49 13.53 13.94
N SER A 14 19.51 14.30 14.34
CA SER A 14 19.51 14.98 15.64
C SER A 14 18.47 16.10 15.69
N ALA A 15 18.29 16.84 14.60
CA ALA A 15 17.28 17.86 14.43
C ALA A 15 15.88 17.25 14.46
N LEU A 16 15.64 16.14 13.74
CA LEU A 16 14.38 15.41 13.78
C LEU A 16 14.03 14.96 15.20
N LYS A 17 14.99 14.38 15.93
CA LYS A 17 14.79 13.99 17.33
C LYS A 17 14.47 15.20 18.23
N ALA A 18 15.10 16.35 17.98
CA ALA A 18 14.79 17.58 18.69
C ALA A 18 13.34 18.06 18.43
N VAL A 19 12.87 17.94 17.19
CA VAL A 19 11.47 18.23 16.84
C VAL A 19 10.51 17.28 17.56
N GLN A 20 10.76 15.97 17.49
CA GLN A 20 9.94 14.95 18.17
C GLN A 20 9.84 15.21 19.68
N LEU A 21 10.98 15.44 20.34
CA LEU A 21 11.01 15.73 21.78
C LEU A 21 10.20 16.97 22.14
N ARG A 22 10.22 18.01 21.29
CA ARG A 22 9.44 19.23 21.55
C ARG A 22 7.94 18.96 21.49
N LEU A 23 7.50 18.19 20.50
CA LEU A 23 6.09 17.81 20.32
C LEU A 23 5.61 16.91 21.47
N ASP A 24 6.42 15.91 21.85
CA ASP A 24 6.07 14.95 22.90
C ASP A 24 6.10 15.54 24.32
N GLN A 25 7.06 16.42 24.63
CA GLN A 25 7.32 16.88 26.00
C GLN A 25 6.77 18.27 26.33
N ASN A 26 5.72 18.70 25.63
CA ASN A 26 5.04 19.96 25.89
C ASN A 26 5.99 21.17 25.91
N SER A 27 6.94 21.21 24.97
CA SER A 27 7.86 22.33 24.71
C SER A 27 8.93 22.62 25.80
N SER A 28 9.67 21.62 26.28
CA SER A 28 10.75 21.80 27.27
C SER A 28 12.14 22.13 26.69
N ASP A 29 12.23 22.61 25.44
CA ASP A 29 13.51 22.87 24.78
C ASP A 29 14.06 24.30 25.01
N PRO A 30 15.39 24.52 24.91
CA PRO A 30 16.00 25.84 25.12
C PRO A 30 15.52 26.93 24.16
N ILE A 31 15.10 26.57 22.94
CA ILE A 31 14.58 27.54 21.96
C ILE A 31 13.19 28.00 22.41
N PHE A 32 12.32 27.09 22.82
CA PHE A 32 11.03 27.44 23.41
C PHE A 32 11.17 28.27 24.69
N ALA A 33 12.07 27.88 25.60
CA ALA A 33 12.33 28.66 26.81
C ALA A 33 12.77 30.09 26.49
N THR A 34 13.64 30.25 25.49
CA THR A 34 14.08 31.57 25.00
C THR A 34 12.91 32.37 24.42
N ARG A 35 12.02 31.73 23.64
CA ARG A 35 10.80 32.35 23.12
C ARG A 35 9.86 32.81 24.25
N GLN A 36 9.74 32.03 25.32
CA GLN A 36 8.91 32.40 26.46
C GLN A 36 9.53 33.54 27.28
N MET A 37 10.87 33.56 27.45
CA MET A 37 11.58 34.68 28.06
C MET A 37 11.43 35.96 27.24
N ALA A 38 11.43 35.87 25.90
CA ALA A 38 11.25 37.03 25.04
C ALA A 38 9.95 37.80 25.35
N LYS A 39 8.88 37.10 25.74
CA LYS A 39 7.57 37.70 26.08
C LYS A 39 7.61 38.60 27.32
N THR A 40 8.58 38.42 28.21
CA THR A 40 8.67 39.20 29.46
C THR A 40 9.63 40.40 29.35
N LEU A 41 10.37 40.52 28.24
CA LEU A 41 11.31 41.61 28.01
C LEU A 41 10.59 42.89 27.55
N PRO A 42 11.11 44.09 27.87
CA PRO A 42 10.60 45.33 27.32
C PRO A 42 10.93 45.47 25.82
N ALA A 43 10.17 46.30 25.12
CA ALA A 43 10.49 46.65 23.74
C ALA A 43 11.80 47.47 23.67
N PRO A 44 12.65 47.26 22.64
CA PRO A 44 12.49 46.37 21.48
C PRO A 44 13.06 44.95 21.68
N LEU A 45 13.63 44.64 22.85
CA LEU A 45 14.34 43.38 23.12
C LEU A 45 13.43 42.16 22.98
N ASN A 46 12.17 42.26 23.39
CA ASN A 46 11.17 41.20 23.19
C ASN A 46 11.11 40.71 21.74
N ARG A 47 11.09 41.64 20.78
CA ARG A 47 11.00 41.34 19.35
C ARG A 47 12.29 40.71 18.84
N TRP A 48 13.44 41.21 19.26
CA TRP A 48 14.73 40.67 18.81
C TRP A 48 14.97 39.26 19.33
N VAL A 49 14.75 39.03 20.62
CA VAL A 49 14.91 37.70 21.23
C VAL A 49 13.86 36.72 20.70
N GLY A 50 12.62 37.18 20.51
CA GLY A 50 11.57 36.37 19.90
C GLY A 50 11.94 35.92 18.48
N LYS A 51 12.35 36.86 17.62
CA LYS A 51 12.80 36.55 16.26
C LYS A 51 13.99 35.60 16.22
N LEU A 52 14.95 35.75 17.13
CA LEU A 52 16.10 34.86 17.20
C LEU A 52 15.66 33.43 17.56
N ALA A 53 14.74 33.28 18.52
CA ALA A 53 14.19 31.98 18.87
C ALA A 53 13.40 31.35 17.71
N ASP A 54 12.58 32.15 17.01
CA ASP A 54 11.81 31.69 15.86
C ASP A 54 12.74 31.25 14.70
N GLN A 55 13.80 32.01 14.40
CA GLN A 55 14.81 31.65 13.41
C GLN A 55 15.59 30.39 13.81
N ALA A 56 15.99 30.27 15.08
CA ALA A 56 16.66 29.09 15.59
C ALA A 56 15.78 27.84 15.44
N TRP A 57 14.48 27.96 15.71
CA TRP A 57 13.53 26.89 15.51
C TRP A 57 13.36 26.52 14.04
N HIS A 58 13.23 27.52 13.16
CA HIS A 58 13.09 27.31 11.73
C HIS A 58 14.29 26.53 11.15
N VAL A 59 15.52 26.87 11.54
CA VAL A 59 16.72 26.14 11.10
C VAL A 59 16.69 24.67 11.55
N VAL A 60 16.27 24.39 12.79
CA VAL A 60 16.12 23.00 13.27
C VAL A 60 15.05 22.26 12.48
N MET A 61 13.93 22.91 12.16
CA MET A 61 12.84 22.29 11.40
C MET A 61 13.26 21.98 9.95
N VAL A 62 13.91 22.92 9.27
CA VAL A 62 14.42 22.72 7.89
C VAL A 62 15.40 21.55 7.83
N GLU A 63 16.33 21.47 8.79
CA GLU A 63 17.31 20.40 8.88
C GLU A 63 16.63 19.02 9.13
N ALA A 64 15.59 18.99 9.97
CA ALA A 64 14.80 17.78 10.23
C ALA A 64 14.03 17.32 8.98
N VAL A 65 13.36 18.24 8.28
CA VAL A 65 12.58 17.94 7.07
C VAL A 65 13.49 17.47 5.94
N HIS A 66 14.64 18.13 5.74
CA HIS A 66 15.62 17.71 4.73
C HIS A 66 16.11 16.28 4.97
N TYR A 67 16.42 15.93 6.23
CA TYR A 67 16.79 14.57 6.58
C TYR A 67 15.68 13.56 6.29
N MET A 68 14.44 13.90 6.66
CA MET A 68 13.29 13.03 6.45
C MET A 68 13.03 12.75 4.96
N GLU A 69 13.22 13.74 4.09
CA GLU A 69 13.11 13.54 2.64
C GLU A 69 14.21 12.64 2.08
N VAL A 70 15.46 12.82 2.53
CA VAL A 70 16.55 11.92 2.13
C VAL A 70 16.28 10.49 2.62
N ASP A 71 15.84 10.34 3.87
CA ASP A 71 15.49 9.05 4.46
C ASP A 71 14.31 8.38 3.72
N TRP A 72 13.28 9.16 3.34
CA TRP A 72 12.15 8.69 2.54
C TRP A 72 12.59 8.14 1.20
N ARG A 73 13.36 8.94 0.45
CA ARG A 73 13.85 8.55 -0.88
C ARG A 73 14.69 7.28 -0.79
N ASP A 74 15.62 7.22 0.16
CA ASP A 74 16.63 6.17 0.21
C ASP A 74 16.09 4.86 0.83
N ASN A 75 15.19 4.95 1.83
CA ASN A 75 14.71 3.80 2.59
C ASN A 75 13.26 3.38 2.28
N VAL A 76 12.47 4.20 1.59
CA VAL A 76 11.08 3.85 1.23
C VAL A 76 10.90 3.82 -0.28
N VAL A 77 11.15 4.94 -0.97
CA VAL A 77 10.91 5.05 -2.42
C VAL A 77 11.82 4.13 -3.22
N LYS A 78 13.12 4.15 -2.94
CA LYS A 78 14.09 3.34 -3.66
C LYS A 78 13.82 1.83 -3.53
N PRO A 79 13.65 1.25 -2.33
CA PRO A 79 13.31 -0.18 -2.20
C PRO A 79 12.01 -0.56 -2.91
N PHE A 80 10.98 0.29 -2.88
CA PHE A 80 9.74 0.06 -3.61
C PHE A 80 9.96 0.04 -5.12
N ASN A 81 10.66 1.04 -5.66
CA ASN A 81 10.93 1.14 -7.10
C ASN A 81 11.80 -0.03 -7.60
N GLU A 82 12.83 -0.41 -6.84
CA GLU A 82 13.74 -1.49 -7.23
C GLU A 82 13.11 -2.89 -7.16
N GLN A 83 12.16 -3.12 -6.25
CA GLN A 83 11.65 -4.47 -5.97
C GLN A 83 10.20 -4.70 -6.41
N LEU A 84 9.37 -3.65 -6.48
CA LEU A 84 7.92 -3.78 -6.59
C LEU A 84 7.33 -3.02 -7.80
N ALA A 85 7.70 -1.75 -8.00
CA ALA A 85 7.00 -0.85 -8.91
C ALA A 85 6.86 -1.35 -10.37
N ASP A 86 7.93 -1.95 -10.91
CA ASP A 86 7.96 -2.43 -12.31
C ASP A 86 7.39 -3.84 -12.50
N ASN A 87 7.02 -4.50 -11.41
CA ASN A 87 6.51 -5.86 -11.42
C ASN A 87 4.99 -5.90 -11.23
N TYR A 88 4.36 -6.97 -11.70
CA TYR A 88 2.95 -7.22 -11.39
C TYR A 88 2.81 -7.49 -9.88
N PRO A 89 1.81 -6.93 -9.17
CA PRO A 89 0.61 -6.26 -9.69
C PRO A 89 0.72 -4.73 -9.88
N PHE A 90 1.81 -4.08 -9.43
CA PHE A 90 1.98 -2.61 -9.51
C PHE A 90 2.08 -2.10 -10.95
N ASN A 91 2.69 -2.90 -11.82
CA ASN A 91 2.66 -2.74 -13.26
C ASN A 91 1.84 -3.88 -13.89
N PRO A 92 0.56 -3.66 -14.22
CA PRO A 92 -0.31 -4.68 -14.80
C PRO A 92 0.17 -5.26 -16.14
N ARG A 93 1.06 -4.55 -16.84
CA ARG A 93 1.64 -4.98 -18.12
C ARG A 93 2.93 -5.79 -17.96
N SER A 94 3.47 -5.85 -16.74
CA SER A 94 4.71 -6.59 -16.48
C SER A 94 4.51 -8.09 -16.63
N GLN A 95 5.48 -8.74 -17.27
CA GLN A 95 5.56 -10.21 -17.34
C GLN A 95 6.23 -10.80 -16.10
N SER A 96 6.95 -9.96 -15.35
CA SER A 96 7.58 -10.33 -14.08
C SER A 96 6.62 -10.08 -12.93
N ASP A 97 6.71 -10.96 -11.93
CA ASP A 97 5.91 -10.91 -10.72
C ASP A 97 6.72 -10.32 -9.57
N ALA A 98 6.09 -9.45 -8.78
CA ALA A 98 6.67 -8.96 -7.55
C ALA A 98 6.84 -10.13 -6.57
N SER A 99 7.99 -10.19 -5.88
CA SER A 99 8.18 -11.18 -4.83
C SER A 99 7.17 -10.95 -3.71
N LEU A 100 6.48 -12.02 -3.26
CA LEU A 100 5.59 -11.94 -2.10
C LEU A 100 6.34 -11.53 -0.84
N ASP A 101 7.60 -11.94 -0.70
CA ASP A 101 8.44 -11.56 0.44
C ASP A 101 8.83 -10.07 0.39
N ALA A 102 9.12 -9.52 -0.79
CA ALA A 102 9.36 -8.07 -0.94
C ALA A 102 8.09 -7.28 -0.65
N PHE A 103 6.94 -7.74 -1.15
CA PHE A 103 5.63 -7.16 -0.89
C PHE A 103 5.31 -7.19 0.61
N GLU A 104 5.49 -8.33 1.26
CA GLU A 104 5.30 -8.51 2.70
C GLU A 104 6.20 -7.58 3.52
N ARG A 105 7.51 -7.55 3.25
CA ARG A 105 8.45 -6.68 3.98
C ARG A 105 8.07 -5.21 3.87
N PHE A 106 7.56 -4.79 2.73
CA PHE A 106 7.21 -3.40 2.48
C PHE A 106 5.90 -2.99 3.17
N PHE A 107 4.82 -3.76 2.97
CA PHE A 107 3.46 -3.36 3.35
C PHE A 107 2.99 -3.89 4.71
N LYS A 108 3.59 -4.94 5.27
CA LYS A 108 3.11 -5.52 6.53
C LYS A 108 3.09 -4.49 7.68
N PRO A 109 2.29 -4.73 8.74
CA PRO A 109 2.43 -4.00 9.99
C PRO A 109 3.88 -4.08 10.52
N ASN A 110 4.45 -2.94 10.89
CA ASN A 110 5.87 -2.75 11.22
C ASN A 110 6.84 -3.12 10.07
N GLY A 111 6.36 -3.06 8.83
CA GLY A 111 7.16 -3.16 7.61
C GLY A 111 7.90 -1.85 7.31
N VAL A 112 8.52 -1.77 6.13
CA VAL A 112 9.32 -0.59 5.71
C VAL A 112 8.47 0.69 5.77
N LEU A 113 7.32 0.70 5.10
CA LEU A 113 6.49 1.90 4.99
C LEU A 113 5.86 2.28 6.33
N ASP A 114 5.31 1.31 7.06
CA ASP A 114 4.66 1.54 8.36
C ASP A 114 5.66 2.05 9.41
N THR A 115 6.88 1.48 9.42
CA THR A 115 7.94 1.93 10.33
C THR A 115 8.32 3.38 10.04
N PHE A 116 8.50 3.74 8.76
CA PHE A 116 8.79 5.11 8.38
C PHE A 116 7.67 6.07 8.78
N TYR A 117 6.41 5.70 8.52
CA TYR A 117 5.26 6.49 8.92
C TYR A 117 5.24 6.75 10.43
N GLN A 118 5.33 5.69 11.24
CA GLN A 118 5.26 5.80 12.70
C GLN A 118 6.43 6.59 13.31
N GLN A 119 7.64 6.41 12.78
CA GLN A 119 8.84 7.05 13.32
C GLN A 119 9.01 8.48 12.84
N ASN A 120 8.66 8.79 11.60
CA ASN A 120 9.03 10.04 10.96
C ASN A 120 7.82 10.93 10.62
N LEU A 121 6.74 10.38 10.05
CA LEU A 121 5.65 11.19 9.48
C LEU A 121 4.52 11.50 10.47
N ARG A 122 4.18 10.54 11.32
CA ARG A 122 2.99 10.59 12.19
C ARG A 122 2.91 11.89 12.99
N LEU A 123 4.00 12.28 13.65
CA LEU A 123 4.05 13.50 14.47
C LEU A 123 3.89 14.78 13.65
N PHE A 124 4.34 14.82 12.40
CA PHE A 124 4.18 15.99 11.54
C PHE A 124 2.75 16.10 11.00
N MET A 125 2.13 14.96 10.69
CA MET A 125 0.76 14.90 10.19
C MET A 125 -0.27 15.17 11.30
N GLU A 126 -0.05 14.69 12.53
CA GLU A 126 -0.98 14.90 13.66
C GLU A 126 -0.92 16.33 14.25
N ASN A 127 0.19 17.06 14.05
CA ASN A 127 0.40 18.40 14.63
C ASN A 127 0.33 19.55 13.62
N ASP A 128 -0.08 19.27 12.36
CA ASP A 128 -0.22 20.26 11.27
C ASP A 128 0.94 21.26 11.18
N LEU A 129 2.18 20.75 11.28
CA LEU A 129 3.36 21.60 11.29
C LEU A 129 3.55 22.29 9.93
N SER A 130 3.97 23.56 9.97
CA SER A 130 4.33 24.38 8.80
C SER A 130 5.78 24.89 8.90
N LEU A 131 6.42 25.08 7.74
CA LEU A 131 7.75 25.70 7.64
C LEU A 131 7.69 27.23 7.56
N GLU A 132 6.53 27.79 7.22
CA GLU A 132 6.28 29.23 7.05
C GLU A 132 5.14 29.72 7.96
N ASP A 133 5.21 31.00 8.35
CA ASP A 133 4.11 31.70 9.01
C ASP A 133 3.07 32.09 7.96
N GLY A 134 2.00 31.29 7.84
CA GLY A 134 0.88 31.52 6.94
C GLY A 134 -0.08 30.34 6.95
N ASP A 135 -1.39 30.61 6.97
CA ASP A 135 -2.42 29.58 6.86
C ASP A 135 -2.18 28.78 5.57
N ASN A 136 -2.08 27.45 5.72
CA ASN A 136 -2.27 26.43 4.67
C ASN A 136 -1.03 25.76 4.02
N ASN A 137 0.19 25.90 4.53
CA ASN A 137 1.33 25.09 4.05
C ASN A 137 1.66 23.95 5.02
N VAL A 138 0.99 22.80 4.86
CA VAL A 138 1.38 21.60 5.59
C VAL A 138 2.70 21.05 5.04
N ILE A 139 3.59 20.59 5.92
CA ILE A 139 4.91 20.08 5.53
C ILE A 139 4.85 18.88 4.58
N ILE A 140 3.85 18.02 4.71
CA ILE A 140 3.71 16.84 3.86
C ILE A 140 2.75 17.13 2.71
N ARG A 141 3.19 16.85 1.49
CA ARG A 141 2.37 17.02 0.27
C ARG A 141 1.12 16.16 0.32
N GLU A 142 0.04 16.67 -0.27
CA GLU A 142 -1.25 15.98 -0.30
C GLU A 142 -1.19 14.65 -1.05
N ASP A 143 -0.46 14.59 -2.18
CA ASP A 143 -0.31 13.36 -2.94
C ASP A 143 0.48 12.29 -2.18
N VAL A 144 1.34 12.65 -1.23
CA VAL A 144 1.97 11.66 -0.34
C VAL A 144 0.93 11.07 0.63
N ARG A 145 0.00 11.88 1.13
CA ARG A 145 -1.07 11.41 2.03
C ARG A 145 -1.99 10.42 1.34
N GLU A 146 -2.47 10.76 0.14
CA GLU A 146 -3.31 9.87 -0.67
C GLU A 146 -2.64 8.50 -0.90
N GLN A 147 -1.32 8.48 -1.06
CA GLN A 147 -0.55 7.26 -1.26
C GLN A 147 -0.37 6.46 0.04
N LEU A 148 -0.25 7.13 1.20
CA LEU A 148 -0.26 6.46 2.49
C LEU A 148 -1.63 5.81 2.77
N ASP A 149 -2.72 6.47 2.41
CA ASP A 149 -4.08 5.92 2.52
C ASP A 149 -4.24 4.70 1.60
N THR A 150 -3.82 4.82 0.33
CA THR A 150 -3.80 3.68 -0.62
C THR A 150 -2.96 2.51 -0.09
N ALA A 151 -1.82 2.79 0.57
CA ALA A 151 -1.01 1.75 1.19
C ALA A 151 -1.68 1.08 2.38
N GLN A 152 -2.52 1.83 3.12
CA GLN A 152 -3.33 1.29 4.20
C GLN A 152 -4.42 0.37 3.66
N GLU A 153 -5.12 0.75 2.58
CA GLU A 153 -6.08 -0.13 1.89
C GLU A 153 -5.42 -1.43 1.39
N ILE A 154 -4.22 -1.33 0.78
CA ILE A 154 -3.41 -2.52 0.44
C ILE A 154 -3.11 -3.35 1.68
N ARG A 155 -2.78 -2.73 2.81
CA ARG A 155 -2.48 -3.46 4.03
C ARG A 155 -3.71 -4.21 4.55
N GLU A 156 -4.86 -3.57 4.55
CA GLU A 156 -6.12 -4.12 5.06
C GLU A 156 -6.66 -5.25 4.18
N ALA A 157 -6.51 -5.14 2.87
CA ALA A 157 -6.90 -6.19 1.91
C ALA A 157 -6.06 -7.47 2.02
N PHE A 158 -4.81 -7.37 2.49
CA PHE A 158 -3.83 -8.45 2.37
C PHE A 158 -3.20 -8.92 3.68
N PHE A 159 -3.31 -8.19 4.79
CA PHE A 159 -2.66 -8.57 6.04
C PHE A 159 -3.69 -8.71 7.15
N SER A 160 -3.78 -9.93 7.69
CA SER A 160 -4.56 -10.20 8.91
C SER A 160 -3.64 -10.34 10.12
N ARG A 161 -4.12 -9.91 11.31
CA ARG A 161 -3.36 -10.02 12.57
C ARG A 161 -2.99 -11.46 12.94
N GLN A 162 -3.77 -12.45 12.49
CA GLN A 162 -3.60 -13.85 12.87
C GLN A 162 -2.77 -14.65 11.87
N ASN A 163 -2.91 -14.37 10.56
CA ASN A 163 -2.36 -15.22 9.50
C ASN A 163 -1.27 -14.55 8.66
N GLY A 164 -0.94 -13.28 8.92
CA GLY A 164 0.04 -12.54 8.11
C GLY A 164 -0.52 -12.23 6.71
N LEU A 165 0.34 -12.34 5.70
CA LEU A 165 -0.02 -12.13 4.30
C LEU A 165 -1.03 -13.17 3.81
N GLY A 166 -2.21 -12.72 3.41
CA GLY A 166 -3.19 -13.49 2.68
C GLY A 166 -4.57 -12.84 2.60
N ALA A 167 -5.36 -13.28 1.64
CA ALA A 167 -6.74 -12.88 1.42
C ALA A 167 -7.64 -14.12 1.36
N GLN A 168 -8.82 -14.02 1.96
CA GLN A 168 -9.87 -15.04 1.90
C GLN A 168 -11.02 -14.52 1.04
N PHE A 169 -11.59 -15.40 0.23
CA PHE A 169 -12.68 -15.05 -0.66
C PHE A 169 -13.50 -16.27 -1.02
N ALA A 170 -14.69 -16.07 -1.58
CA ALA A 170 -15.54 -17.14 -2.04
C ALA A 170 -15.84 -16.99 -3.53
N VAL A 171 -15.89 -18.11 -4.24
CA VAL A 171 -16.22 -18.17 -5.67
C VAL A 171 -17.48 -18.99 -5.86
N GLU A 172 -18.53 -18.33 -6.30
CA GLU A 172 -19.81 -18.90 -6.69
C GLU A 172 -19.83 -19.16 -8.20
N THR A 173 -20.26 -20.36 -8.58
CA THR A 173 -20.54 -20.72 -9.97
C THR A 173 -21.86 -20.08 -10.41
N VAL A 174 -21.87 -19.32 -11.51
CA VAL A 174 -23.08 -18.59 -11.94
C VAL A 174 -23.68 -19.17 -13.20
N SER A 175 -22.91 -19.25 -14.28
CA SER A 175 -23.39 -19.78 -15.55
C SER A 175 -22.27 -20.27 -16.45
N LEU A 176 -22.55 -21.33 -17.21
CA LEU A 176 -21.68 -21.87 -18.24
C LEU A 176 -22.43 -21.91 -19.58
N SER A 177 -21.78 -21.52 -20.66
CA SER A 177 -22.41 -21.53 -21.99
C SER A 177 -22.83 -22.94 -22.40
N GLY A 178 -23.98 -23.07 -23.07
CA GLY A 178 -24.58 -24.37 -23.41
C GLY A 178 -23.75 -25.24 -24.37
N ASN A 179 -22.76 -24.67 -25.07
CA ASN A 179 -21.78 -25.42 -25.87
C ASN A 179 -20.62 -26.02 -25.05
N LYS A 180 -20.61 -25.80 -23.72
CA LYS A 180 -19.63 -26.33 -22.78
C LYS A 180 -20.34 -27.17 -21.72
N ARG A 181 -19.79 -28.36 -21.43
CA ARG A 181 -20.35 -29.31 -20.46
C ARG A 181 -19.73 -29.23 -19.07
N ARG A 182 -18.49 -28.71 -18.98
CA ARG A 182 -17.76 -28.61 -17.71
C ARG A 182 -16.78 -27.45 -17.73
N SER A 183 -16.64 -26.77 -16.60
CA SER A 183 -15.64 -25.76 -16.30
C SER A 183 -14.83 -26.24 -15.11
N VAL A 184 -13.51 -26.15 -15.19
CA VAL A 184 -12.60 -26.43 -14.07
C VAL A 184 -11.73 -25.20 -13.86
N LEU A 185 -12.00 -24.48 -12.78
CA LEU A 185 -11.16 -23.38 -12.31
C LEU A 185 -10.21 -23.91 -11.24
N ASN A 186 -8.92 -23.80 -11.48
CA ASN A 186 -7.85 -24.13 -10.55
C ASN A 186 -7.21 -22.81 -10.09
N LEU A 187 -7.23 -22.56 -8.78
CA LEU A 187 -6.59 -21.41 -8.15
C LEU A 187 -5.56 -21.95 -7.15
N ASP A 188 -4.32 -22.10 -7.62
CA ASP A 188 -3.18 -22.63 -6.86
C ASP A 188 -3.51 -23.96 -6.15
N GLY A 189 -4.10 -24.89 -6.90
CA GLY A 189 -4.48 -26.22 -6.41
C GLY A 189 -5.88 -26.32 -5.79
N GLN A 190 -6.57 -25.20 -5.59
CA GLN A 190 -7.95 -25.18 -5.13
C GLN A 190 -8.90 -25.24 -6.34
N LEU A 191 -9.68 -26.32 -6.45
CA LEU A 191 -10.50 -26.59 -7.62
C LEU A 191 -11.96 -26.17 -7.43
N VAL A 192 -12.49 -25.42 -8.39
CA VAL A 192 -13.91 -25.10 -8.56
C VAL A 192 -14.39 -25.74 -9.87
N ASP A 193 -15.05 -26.87 -9.75
CA ASP A 193 -15.57 -27.69 -10.85
C ASP A 193 -17.08 -27.52 -11.02
N TYR A 194 -17.50 -27.11 -12.23
CA TYR A 194 -18.89 -26.88 -12.55
C TYR A 194 -19.31 -27.63 -13.81
N SER A 195 -20.37 -28.43 -13.74
CA SER A 195 -20.84 -29.30 -14.85
C SER A 195 -22.31 -29.07 -15.22
N GLN A 196 -22.74 -27.79 -15.31
CA GLN A 196 -24.14 -27.40 -15.61
C GLN A 196 -25.15 -27.90 -14.56
N GLY A 197 -24.70 -28.08 -13.31
CA GLY A 197 -25.52 -28.50 -12.18
C GLY A 197 -26.06 -27.32 -11.36
N ARG A 198 -26.44 -27.59 -10.11
CA ARG A 198 -26.76 -26.53 -9.16
C ARG A 198 -25.53 -25.66 -8.91
N ASN A 199 -25.73 -24.36 -8.85
CA ASN A 199 -24.71 -23.42 -8.44
C ASN A 199 -24.28 -23.72 -7.01
N TYR A 200 -22.99 -23.56 -6.74
CA TYR A 200 -22.40 -23.71 -5.42
C TYR A 200 -21.27 -22.71 -5.25
N THR A 201 -20.90 -22.49 -3.99
CA THR A 201 -19.86 -21.55 -3.57
C THR A 201 -18.69 -22.32 -2.96
N ALA A 202 -17.47 -22.01 -3.40
CA ALA A 202 -16.24 -22.53 -2.83
C ALA A 202 -15.51 -21.40 -2.08
N HIS A 203 -15.07 -21.66 -0.85
CA HIS A 203 -14.22 -20.74 -0.09
C HIS A 203 -12.75 -21.02 -0.40
N LEU A 204 -11.99 -19.98 -0.68
CA LEU A 204 -10.64 -20.03 -1.23
C LEU A 204 -9.73 -19.05 -0.50
N VAL A 205 -8.43 -19.32 -0.58
CA VAL A 205 -7.38 -18.46 -0.03
C VAL A 205 -6.32 -18.11 -1.06
N TRP A 206 -5.71 -16.93 -0.91
CA TRP A 206 -4.48 -16.54 -1.59
C TRP A 206 -3.49 -15.94 -0.57
N PRO A 207 -2.17 -16.17 -0.70
CA PRO A 207 -1.58 -17.19 -1.56
C PRO A 207 -1.86 -18.60 -0.99
N ASN A 208 -1.98 -19.60 -1.86
CA ASN A 208 -2.02 -20.99 -1.43
C ASN A 208 -0.72 -21.70 -1.79
N ASN A 209 0.27 -21.62 -0.91
CA ASN A 209 1.63 -22.12 -1.11
C ASN A 209 1.80 -23.62 -0.78
N MET A 210 0.71 -24.39 -0.66
CA MET A 210 0.76 -25.80 -0.26
C MET A 210 1.36 -26.76 -1.30
N ARG A 211 1.62 -26.33 -2.54
CA ARG A 211 2.17 -27.17 -3.62
C ARG A 211 3.15 -26.41 -4.51
N GLU A 212 4.10 -27.13 -5.11
CA GLU A 212 4.93 -26.61 -6.20
C GLU A 212 4.07 -26.34 -7.45
N GLY A 213 4.30 -25.18 -8.07
CA GLY A 213 3.53 -24.70 -9.22
C GLY A 213 2.38 -23.80 -8.80
N ASN A 214 2.68 -22.52 -8.55
CA ASN A 214 1.67 -21.46 -8.44
C ASN A 214 1.08 -21.24 -9.84
N GLU A 215 0.14 -22.09 -10.24
CA GLU A 215 -0.62 -21.97 -11.50
C GLU A 215 -2.09 -21.72 -11.17
N SER A 216 -2.62 -20.68 -11.80
CA SER A 216 -4.06 -20.41 -11.84
C SER A 216 -4.56 -20.60 -13.26
N LYS A 217 -5.57 -21.45 -13.42
CA LYS A 217 -6.01 -21.94 -14.73
C LYS A 217 -7.52 -22.15 -14.77
N LEU A 218 -8.14 -21.66 -15.84
CA LEU A 218 -9.52 -22.02 -16.18
C LEU A 218 -9.50 -22.94 -17.40
N THR A 219 -10.19 -24.08 -17.31
CA THR A 219 -10.36 -25.03 -18.42
C THR A 219 -11.84 -25.21 -18.74
N LEU A 220 -12.23 -24.96 -19.98
CA LEU A 220 -13.58 -25.26 -20.47
C LEU A 220 -13.56 -26.50 -21.36
N ILE A 221 -14.51 -27.40 -21.11
CA ILE A 221 -14.66 -28.66 -21.83
C ILE A 221 -15.92 -28.58 -22.68
N GLY A 222 -15.76 -28.75 -23.99
CA GLY A 222 -16.85 -28.74 -24.96
C GLY A 222 -17.82 -29.92 -24.81
N VAL A 223 -19.04 -29.73 -25.29
CA VAL A 223 -20.00 -30.83 -25.47
C VAL A 223 -19.56 -31.79 -26.59
N SER A 224 -18.99 -31.23 -27.67
CA SER A 224 -18.33 -31.98 -28.74
C SER A 224 -16.99 -32.52 -28.25
N GLY A 225 -16.58 -33.71 -28.74
CA GLY A 225 -15.38 -34.45 -28.28
C GLY A 225 -14.02 -33.81 -28.58
N GLY A 226 -13.95 -32.50 -28.79
CA GLY A 226 -12.70 -31.76 -28.98
C GLY A 226 -11.86 -31.68 -27.70
N ALA A 227 -10.57 -31.36 -27.87
CA ALA A 227 -9.67 -31.16 -26.74
C ALA A 227 -10.13 -29.97 -25.86
N PRO A 228 -10.06 -30.08 -24.52
CA PRO A 228 -10.30 -28.95 -23.63
C PRO A 228 -9.41 -27.75 -23.96
N ARG A 229 -9.94 -26.55 -23.75
CA ARG A 229 -9.20 -25.30 -23.94
C ARG A 229 -9.12 -24.54 -22.64
N SER A 230 -7.98 -23.90 -22.42
CA SER A 230 -7.67 -23.27 -21.15
C SER A 230 -7.01 -21.91 -21.35
N ILE A 231 -7.17 -21.08 -20.32
CA ILE A 231 -6.32 -19.92 -20.04
C ILE A 231 -5.60 -20.20 -18.73
N SER A 232 -4.31 -19.91 -18.65
CA SER A 232 -3.54 -20.10 -17.44
C SER A 232 -2.46 -19.04 -17.27
N PHE A 233 -2.12 -18.81 -16.00
CA PHE A 233 -1.05 -17.95 -15.55
C PHE A 233 -0.26 -18.70 -14.49
N SER A 234 1.03 -18.40 -14.41
CA SER A 234 1.94 -18.94 -13.41
C SER A 234 2.60 -17.81 -12.63
N GLY A 235 3.09 -18.14 -11.43
CA GLY A 235 3.77 -17.20 -10.55
C GLY A 235 2.95 -16.87 -9.30
N PRO A 236 3.56 -16.20 -8.31
CA PRO A 236 2.90 -15.87 -7.04
C PRO A 236 1.60 -15.07 -7.20
N TRP A 237 1.44 -14.34 -8.30
CA TRP A 237 0.26 -13.53 -8.58
C TRP A 237 -0.65 -14.14 -9.67
N ALA A 238 -0.53 -15.45 -9.93
CA ALA A 238 -1.31 -16.14 -10.96
C ALA A 238 -2.82 -15.97 -10.80
N GLN A 239 -3.35 -16.03 -9.57
CA GLN A 239 -4.78 -15.85 -9.30
C GLN A 239 -5.27 -14.47 -9.77
N PHE A 240 -4.49 -13.43 -9.47
CA PHE A 240 -4.78 -12.04 -9.83
C PHE A 240 -4.71 -11.84 -11.34
N ARG A 241 -3.69 -12.40 -12.00
CA ARG A 241 -3.58 -12.37 -13.46
C ARG A 241 -4.74 -13.08 -14.13
N LEU A 242 -5.16 -14.21 -13.58
CA LEU A 242 -6.33 -14.94 -14.09
C LEU A 242 -7.58 -14.07 -13.96
N PHE A 243 -7.90 -13.53 -12.79
CA PHE A 243 -9.07 -12.65 -12.63
C PHE A 243 -9.00 -11.41 -13.55
N GLY A 244 -7.83 -10.79 -13.67
CA GLY A 244 -7.61 -9.65 -14.57
C GLY A 244 -7.71 -9.97 -16.07
N ALA A 245 -7.60 -11.24 -16.47
CA ALA A 245 -7.86 -11.68 -17.84
C ALA A 245 -9.35 -11.86 -18.15
N GLY A 246 -10.19 -11.90 -17.12
CA GLY A 246 -11.65 -11.95 -17.24
C GLY A 246 -12.27 -10.57 -17.40
N GLN A 247 -13.49 -10.54 -17.93
CA GLN A 247 -14.31 -9.32 -17.98
C GLN A 247 -15.02 -9.14 -16.64
N LEU A 248 -14.59 -8.14 -15.86
CA LEU A 248 -15.19 -7.78 -14.58
C LEU A 248 -16.48 -6.97 -14.82
N THR A 249 -17.55 -7.33 -14.11
CA THR A 249 -18.87 -6.69 -14.19
C THR A 249 -19.55 -6.70 -12.82
N GLY A 250 -20.48 -5.78 -12.59
CA GLY A 250 -21.24 -5.73 -11.34
C GLY A 250 -20.35 -5.59 -10.10
N VAL A 251 -19.30 -4.77 -10.19
CA VAL A 251 -18.39 -4.48 -9.08
C VAL A 251 -19.15 -3.68 -8.03
N GLN A 252 -19.30 -4.27 -6.85
CA GLN A 252 -19.93 -3.70 -5.66
C GLN A 252 -19.01 -3.99 -4.46
N GLU A 253 -19.31 -3.36 -3.34
CA GLU A 253 -18.63 -3.64 -2.07
C GLU A 253 -18.74 -5.13 -1.73
N GLY A 254 -17.61 -5.79 -1.51
CA GLY A 254 -17.54 -7.21 -1.17
C GLY A 254 -17.94 -8.20 -2.28
N THR A 255 -18.32 -7.77 -3.49
CA THR A 255 -18.71 -8.71 -4.56
C THR A 255 -18.52 -8.20 -5.99
N PHE A 256 -18.18 -9.10 -6.91
CA PHE A 256 -18.14 -8.81 -8.34
C PHE A 256 -18.37 -10.07 -9.16
N SER A 257 -18.71 -9.91 -10.44
CA SER A 257 -18.80 -11.02 -11.39
C SER A 257 -17.64 -10.96 -12.39
N VAL A 258 -17.04 -12.11 -12.67
CA VAL A 258 -15.98 -12.26 -13.68
C VAL A 258 -16.44 -13.22 -14.76
N ARG A 259 -16.41 -12.75 -16.01
CA ARG A 259 -16.71 -13.55 -17.20
C ARG A 259 -15.43 -13.91 -17.94
N PHE A 260 -15.22 -15.21 -18.12
CA PHE A 260 -14.15 -15.73 -18.95
C PHE A 260 -14.69 -16.23 -20.28
N ASN A 261 -14.12 -15.75 -21.39
CA ASN A 261 -14.42 -16.26 -22.72
C ASN A 261 -13.27 -17.18 -23.16
N VAL A 262 -13.55 -18.47 -23.36
CA VAL A 262 -12.57 -19.48 -23.77
C VAL A 262 -13.19 -20.36 -24.86
N ASP A 263 -12.54 -20.43 -26.02
CA ASP A 263 -12.93 -21.32 -27.12
C ASP A 263 -14.40 -21.15 -27.57
N GLY A 264 -14.84 -19.90 -27.75
CA GLY A 264 -16.22 -19.60 -28.16
C GLY A 264 -17.30 -20.01 -27.15
N GLY A 265 -16.93 -20.37 -25.93
CA GLY A 265 -17.83 -20.50 -24.79
C GLY A 265 -17.44 -19.52 -23.70
N ALA A 266 -18.28 -19.40 -22.68
CA ALA A 266 -18.01 -18.56 -21.53
C ALA A 266 -18.44 -19.20 -20.22
N MET A 267 -17.68 -18.89 -19.17
CA MET A 267 -18.01 -19.20 -17.78
C MET A 267 -18.06 -17.90 -16.99
N VAL A 268 -19.11 -17.75 -16.17
CA VAL A 268 -19.28 -16.62 -15.25
C VAL A 268 -19.18 -17.15 -13.82
N TYR A 269 -18.31 -16.52 -13.05
CA TYR A 269 -18.21 -16.70 -11.61
C TYR A 269 -18.61 -15.42 -10.91
N ARG A 270 -19.19 -15.53 -9.72
CA ARG A 270 -19.35 -14.42 -8.77
C ARG A 270 -18.35 -14.62 -7.65
N VAL A 271 -17.58 -13.58 -7.37
CA VAL A 271 -16.57 -13.55 -6.32
C VAL A 271 -17.12 -12.73 -5.16
N HIS A 272 -16.93 -13.22 -3.95
CA HIS A 272 -17.30 -12.56 -2.70
C HIS A 272 -16.03 -12.36 -1.87
N THR A 273 -15.79 -11.15 -1.37
CA THR A 273 -14.64 -10.79 -0.53
C THR A 273 -15.14 -10.27 0.82
N ASP A 274 -14.41 -10.56 1.89
CA ASP A 274 -14.80 -10.16 3.25
C ASP A 274 -14.46 -8.68 3.57
N THR A 275 -13.60 -8.07 2.75
CA THR A 275 -13.12 -6.70 2.91
C THR A 275 -13.85 -5.76 1.96
N GLU A 276 -14.08 -4.51 2.42
CA GLU A 276 -14.48 -3.39 1.58
C GLU A 276 -13.43 -3.19 0.46
N ASP A 277 -12.15 -3.34 0.82
CA ASP A 277 -11.00 -3.31 -0.09
C ASP A 277 -10.82 -4.64 -0.82
N ASN A 278 -11.41 -4.73 -2.01
CA ASN A 278 -11.33 -5.92 -2.84
C ASN A 278 -9.97 -6.01 -3.58
N PRO A 279 -9.14 -7.04 -3.31
CA PRO A 279 -7.82 -7.12 -3.92
C PRO A 279 -7.86 -7.47 -5.43
N PHE A 280 -8.99 -7.95 -5.95
CA PHE A 280 -9.09 -8.55 -7.30
C PHE A 280 -9.72 -7.65 -8.37
N THR A 281 -10.36 -6.54 -8.01
CA THR A 281 -11.11 -5.68 -8.95
C THR A 281 -10.21 -4.73 -9.76
N GLY A 282 -8.90 -4.74 -9.50
CA GLY A 282 -7.94 -3.84 -10.12
C GLY A 282 -8.08 -2.39 -9.60
N GLY A 283 -7.10 -1.53 -9.90
CA GLY A 283 -7.09 -0.16 -9.40
C GLY A 283 -6.09 0.03 -8.26
N LEU A 284 -6.29 -0.69 -7.15
CA LEU A 284 -5.52 -0.55 -5.91
C LEU A 284 -3.99 -0.49 -6.14
N PHE A 285 -3.43 -1.48 -6.81
CA PHE A 285 -1.98 -1.53 -7.12
C PHE A 285 -1.53 -0.56 -8.22
N SER A 286 -2.41 -0.28 -9.19
CA SER A 286 -2.07 0.60 -10.31
C SER A 286 -2.09 2.08 -9.92
N GLN A 287 -2.84 2.44 -8.89
CA GLN A 287 -2.93 3.79 -8.32
C GLN A 287 -1.79 4.06 -7.33
N PHE A 288 -1.25 3.01 -6.71
CA PHE A 288 -0.16 3.14 -5.75
C PHE A 288 1.17 3.51 -6.42
N ARG A 289 1.67 4.72 -6.16
CA ARG A 289 2.96 5.24 -6.62
C ARG A 289 3.55 6.11 -5.52
N LEU A 290 4.85 6.00 -5.28
CA LEU A 290 5.51 6.81 -4.26
C LEU A 290 6.18 8.03 -4.89
N PRO A 291 5.81 9.25 -4.50
CA PRO A 291 6.52 10.46 -4.90
C PRO A 291 7.97 10.43 -4.39
N ASP A 292 8.91 10.98 -5.17
CA ASP A 292 10.31 11.08 -4.77
C ASP A 292 10.55 12.10 -3.64
N THR A 293 9.62 13.04 -3.43
CA THR A 293 9.72 14.10 -2.40
C THR A 293 8.55 14.04 -1.43
N LEU A 294 8.81 14.38 -0.16
CA LEU A 294 7.79 14.42 0.90
C LEU A 294 7.06 15.76 1.02
N TYR A 295 7.77 16.85 0.74
CA TYR A 295 7.33 18.23 0.85
C TYR A 295 7.39 18.94 -0.50
#